data_AF-A0A0G4E8M1-F1
#
_entry.id   AF-A0A0G4E8M1-F1
#
_cell.length_a   1.000
_cell.length_b   1.000
_cell.length_c   1.000
_cell.angle_alpha   90.00
_cell.angle_beta   90.00
_cell.angle_gamma   90.00
#
_symmetry.space_group_name_H-M   'P 1'
#
loop_
_entity.id
_entity.type
_entity.pdbx_description
1 polymer ?
#
loop_
_entity_poly.entity_id
_entity_poly.type
_entity_poly.pdbx_seq_one_letter_code
_entity_poly.pdbx_strand_id
1 'polypeptide(L)'
;MSDEGGAPPKRPRTQGGEEMTASDSKSSIAEGMAQLEDRIASLHQHIQQATREAADVQELFNTTAAAQTPFLAQKWPGVLSALSSAAEGLRGIGEGVKGTCRPMGWAKPPPPRHLGDDLSADVWRGDIYPMLSVCEAVCSARPTSKAHGSQLVDEAFMLKRIDQDLKKHSLTGLVDVERPTPPTATATATATAADTDPPGGPPTDPQPASDAVRRFRYLSASAYALERGGAVWQQMTDFIHLAHKYKLIKTLPLRLSANSLPTAAAFDELPLALAVYKTFGRLLSYKGDSLALERVEEEMEEQEDGEEMEDSDEEEQEGEGDDAMGDGGEQDDEQGDDIDQQQQEGAGGDGSGGQPGDGSAGGVTRQRYRIGAEYFTTVPLSDLPPNHPYRSGYKDSDPVIRSGGCLFPSFTAFLKGTVLMEWCDQEGVAQKLVAGASVGRDDSRYRSLLTAPTIGGGETIDFINEHPPQGYDGRERLIIVKGTTTTDTIVAYLWLSYGDISLLTTEAATEGNSDIERYPIAVNAARRVLVKYGLERTVLA
;
A
#
# COMPACT_ATOMS: atom_id res chain seq x y z
N MET A 1 11.13 -64.60 10.45
CA MET A 1 10.57 -64.92 11.78
C MET A 1 11.10 -63.82 12.71
N SER A 2 10.38 -62.77 13.08
CA SER A 2 8.95 -62.40 13.09
C SER A 2 8.96 -60.85 12.99
N ASP A 3 8.28 -60.17 12.07
CA ASP A 3 6.85 -59.83 11.96
C ASP A 3 6.20 -59.32 13.26
N GLU A 4 6.29 -58.01 13.50
CA GLU A 4 5.36 -57.24 14.35
C GLU A 4 5.04 -55.91 13.65
N GLY A 5 3.83 -55.83 13.10
CA GLY A 5 3.25 -54.63 12.52
C GLY A 5 2.61 -53.73 13.57
N GLY A 6 3.15 -52.52 13.74
CA GLY A 6 2.54 -51.44 14.51
C GLY A 6 1.50 -50.69 13.68
N ALA A 7 0.24 -50.70 14.13
CA ALA A 7 -0.85 -49.91 13.56
C ALA A 7 -0.71 -48.41 13.89
N PRO A 8 -1.14 -47.49 13.00
CA PRO A 8 -1.05 -46.05 13.25
C PRO A 8 -2.18 -45.55 14.18
N PRO A 9 -1.95 -44.48 14.95
CA PRO A 9 -2.92 -43.95 15.91
C PRO A 9 -4.10 -43.24 15.21
N LYS A 10 -5.30 -43.50 15.74
CA LYS A 10 -6.57 -42.88 15.31
C LYS A 10 -6.58 -41.38 15.66
N ARG A 11 -6.80 -40.53 14.65
CA ARG A 11 -7.10 -39.09 14.83
C ARG A 11 -8.38 -38.88 15.64
N PRO A 12 -8.43 -37.89 16.55
CA PRO A 12 -9.65 -37.49 17.23
C PRO A 12 -10.61 -36.82 16.23
N ARG A 13 -11.87 -37.18 16.33
CA ARG A 13 -12.99 -36.72 15.51
C ARG A 13 -13.49 -35.42 16.13
N THR A 14 -13.14 -34.27 15.55
CA THR A 14 -13.72 -32.97 15.92
C THR A 14 -15.15 -32.92 15.39
N GLN A 15 -16.12 -33.14 16.27
CA GLN A 15 -17.54 -33.00 15.99
C GLN A 15 -18.02 -31.75 16.74
N GLY A 16 -18.12 -30.65 16.01
CA GLY A 16 -18.50 -29.34 16.52
C GLY A 16 -18.77 -28.37 15.37
N GLY A 17 -19.54 -28.82 14.39
CA GLY A 17 -20.14 -27.92 13.41
C GLY A 17 -21.50 -27.51 13.94
N GLU A 18 -21.60 -26.28 14.46
CA GLU A 18 -22.89 -25.64 14.67
C GLU A 18 -23.54 -25.47 13.29
N GLU A 19 -24.55 -26.29 13.06
CA GLU A 19 -25.41 -26.24 11.89
C GLU A 19 -26.23 -24.94 11.97
N MET A 20 -25.72 -23.87 11.34
CA MET A 20 -26.51 -22.65 11.09
C MET A 20 -27.82 -23.07 10.42
N THR A 21 -28.91 -22.92 11.15
CA THR A 21 -30.22 -23.33 10.64
C THR A 21 -30.60 -22.42 9.47
N ALA A 22 -31.26 -22.96 8.46
CA ALA A 22 -31.73 -22.21 7.28
C ALA A 22 -32.71 -21.06 7.62
N SER A 23 -33.06 -20.87 8.89
CA SER A 23 -33.84 -19.75 9.41
C SER A 23 -32.97 -18.49 9.62
N ASP A 24 -31.73 -18.64 10.08
CA ASP A 24 -30.84 -17.51 10.42
C ASP A 24 -30.32 -16.80 9.16
N SER A 25 -29.99 -17.57 8.12
CA SER A 25 -29.60 -17.00 6.82
C SER A 25 -30.73 -16.23 6.12
N LYS A 26 -32.00 -16.58 6.37
CA LYS A 26 -33.15 -15.86 5.81
C LYS A 26 -33.37 -14.52 6.50
N SER A 27 -33.12 -14.45 7.81
CA SER A 27 -33.20 -13.21 8.58
C SER A 27 -32.15 -12.20 8.11
N SER A 28 -30.90 -12.65 7.94
CA SER A 28 -29.79 -11.81 7.49
C SER A 28 -29.98 -11.22 6.09
N ILE A 29 -30.52 -12.01 5.14
CA ILE A 29 -30.81 -11.52 3.78
C ILE A 29 -31.95 -10.50 3.79
N ALA A 30 -33.01 -10.74 4.56
CA ALA A 30 -34.13 -9.80 4.67
C ALA A 30 -33.70 -8.47 5.29
N GLU A 31 -32.86 -8.53 6.32
CA GLU A 31 -32.30 -7.34 6.97
C GLU A 31 -31.36 -6.56 6.04
N GLY A 32 -30.48 -7.26 5.30
CA GLY A 32 -29.62 -6.63 4.30
C GLY A 32 -30.41 -5.97 3.16
N MET A 33 -31.53 -6.55 2.74
CA MET A 33 -32.43 -5.95 1.74
C MET A 33 -33.15 -4.72 2.27
N ALA A 34 -33.63 -4.73 3.52
CA ALA A 34 -34.24 -3.56 4.14
C ALA A 34 -33.24 -2.39 4.26
N GLN A 35 -32.00 -2.68 4.69
CA GLN A 35 -30.93 -1.68 4.72
C GLN A 35 -30.60 -1.12 3.32
N LEU A 36 -30.66 -1.95 2.28
CA LEU A 36 -30.46 -1.50 0.90
C LEU A 36 -31.59 -0.57 0.43
N GLU A 37 -32.84 -0.89 0.73
CA GLU A 37 -34.00 -0.04 0.42
C GLU A 37 -33.89 1.32 1.11
N ASP A 38 -33.51 1.35 2.39
CA ASP A 38 -33.30 2.58 3.15
C ASP A 38 -32.16 3.43 2.57
N ARG A 39 -31.05 2.79 2.16
CA ARG A 39 -29.93 3.49 1.51
C ARG A 39 -30.32 4.07 0.16
N ILE A 40 -31.10 3.35 -0.65
CA ILE A 40 -31.59 3.84 -1.94
C ILE A 40 -32.54 5.02 -1.73
N ALA A 41 -33.45 4.94 -0.75
CA ALA A 41 -34.37 6.02 -0.41
C ALA A 41 -33.62 7.29 0.05
N SER A 42 -32.61 7.12 0.92
CA SER A 42 -31.74 8.21 1.40
C SER A 42 -30.97 8.87 0.25
N LEU A 43 -30.36 8.07 -0.64
CA LEU A 43 -29.64 8.58 -1.80
C LEU A 43 -30.55 9.34 -2.77
N HIS A 44 -31.77 8.83 -3.00
CA HIS A 44 -32.78 9.51 -3.81
C HIS A 44 -33.15 10.87 -3.19
N GLN A 45 -33.34 10.93 -1.88
CA GLN A 45 -33.63 12.19 -1.17
C GLN A 45 -32.49 13.21 -1.31
N HIS A 46 -31.22 12.77 -1.17
CA HIS A 46 -30.06 13.64 -1.35
C HIS A 46 -29.95 14.19 -2.78
N ILE A 47 -30.21 13.37 -3.79
CA ILE A 47 -30.18 13.84 -5.19
C ILE A 47 -31.35 14.79 -5.49
N GLN A 48 -32.54 14.53 -4.94
CA GLN A 48 -33.66 15.48 -5.05
C GLN A 48 -33.34 16.82 -4.37
N GLN A 49 -32.66 16.79 -3.23
CA GLN A 49 -32.21 17.99 -2.52
C GLN A 49 -31.16 18.75 -3.35
N ALA A 50 -30.13 18.06 -3.83
CA ALA A 50 -29.10 18.66 -4.70
C ALA A 50 -29.70 19.22 -6.00
N THR A 51 -30.73 18.58 -6.57
CA THR A 51 -31.43 19.07 -7.76
C THR A 51 -32.21 20.36 -7.46
N ARG A 52 -32.87 20.45 -6.29
CA ARG A 52 -33.54 21.68 -5.84
C ARG A 52 -32.54 22.81 -5.61
N GLU A 53 -31.46 22.54 -4.87
CA GLU A 53 -30.40 23.53 -4.63
C GLU A 53 -29.75 23.98 -5.94
N ALA A 54 -29.51 23.08 -6.89
CA ALA A 54 -28.97 23.43 -8.21
C ALA A 54 -29.96 24.28 -9.04
N ALA A 55 -31.27 24.10 -8.86
CA ALA A 55 -32.30 24.94 -9.49
C ALA A 55 -32.33 26.34 -8.88
N ASP A 56 -32.23 26.45 -7.55
CA ASP A 56 -32.16 27.73 -6.84
C ASP A 56 -30.89 28.50 -7.24
N VAL A 57 -29.75 27.80 -7.32
CA VAL A 57 -28.48 28.36 -7.81
C VAL A 57 -28.59 28.74 -9.29
N GLN A 58 -29.34 27.99 -10.10
CA GLN A 58 -29.55 28.34 -11.51
C GLN A 58 -30.33 29.65 -11.67
N GLU A 59 -31.34 29.88 -10.83
CA GLU A 59 -32.08 31.14 -10.82
C GLU A 59 -31.14 32.31 -10.46
N LEU A 60 -30.37 32.16 -9.38
CA LEU A 60 -29.39 33.16 -8.95
C LEU A 60 -28.28 33.39 -9.99
N PHE A 61 -27.83 32.33 -10.66
CA PHE A 61 -26.82 32.39 -11.70
C PHE A 61 -27.34 33.13 -12.94
N ASN A 62 -28.58 32.83 -13.35
CA ASN A 62 -29.24 33.50 -14.49
C ASN A 62 -29.48 34.98 -14.24
N THR A 63 -29.83 35.38 -13.01
CA THR A 63 -30.07 36.80 -12.68
C THR A 63 -28.79 37.61 -12.54
N THR A 64 -27.67 36.99 -12.15
CA THR A 64 -26.50 37.73 -11.66
C THR A 64 -25.23 37.51 -12.48
N ALA A 65 -24.96 36.27 -12.91
CA ALA A 65 -23.65 35.86 -13.41
C ALA A 65 -23.64 35.42 -14.89
N ALA A 66 -24.80 35.03 -15.44
CA ALA A 66 -24.93 34.57 -16.82
C ALA A 66 -24.48 35.62 -17.85
N ALA A 67 -24.65 36.92 -17.55
CA ALA A 67 -24.17 38.01 -18.40
C ALA A 67 -22.63 38.17 -18.40
N GLN A 68 -21.94 37.71 -17.35
CA GLN A 68 -20.49 37.88 -17.19
C GLN A 68 -19.69 36.64 -17.59
N THR A 69 -20.31 35.44 -17.65
CA THR A 69 -19.60 34.17 -17.92
C THR A 69 -20.36 33.23 -18.88
N PRO A 70 -20.37 33.53 -20.20
CA PRO A 70 -21.17 32.79 -21.20
C PRO A 70 -20.82 31.30 -21.31
N PHE A 71 -19.55 30.94 -21.07
CA PHE A 71 -19.08 29.56 -21.16
C PHE A 71 -19.67 28.65 -20.08
N LEU A 72 -19.85 29.15 -18.85
CA LEU A 72 -20.45 28.37 -17.76
C LEU A 72 -21.96 28.22 -17.97
N ALA A 73 -22.63 29.28 -18.46
CA ALA A 73 -24.04 29.24 -18.82
C ALA A 73 -24.36 28.17 -19.87
N GLN A 74 -23.44 27.91 -20.81
CA GLN A 74 -23.64 26.89 -21.85
C GLN A 74 -23.58 25.45 -21.32
N LYS A 75 -22.80 25.19 -20.26
CA LYS A 75 -22.61 23.83 -19.69
C LYS A 75 -23.62 23.49 -18.60
N TRP A 76 -24.19 24.49 -17.94
CA TRP A 76 -25.08 24.29 -16.80
C TRP A 76 -26.34 23.44 -17.08
N PRO A 77 -27.05 23.60 -18.23
CA PRO A 77 -28.18 22.73 -18.56
C PRO A 77 -27.83 21.23 -18.66
N GLY A 78 -26.58 20.92 -19.04
CA GLY A 78 -26.07 19.54 -19.07
C GLY A 78 -25.95 18.93 -17.66
N VAL A 79 -25.53 19.73 -16.67
CA VAL A 79 -25.43 19.29 -15.27
C VAL A 79 -26.82 18.99 -14.69
N LEU A 80 -27.80 19.87 -14.92
CA LEU A 80 -29.18 19.66 -14.49
C LEU A 80 -29.83 18.43 -15.15
N SER A 81 -29.54 18.21 -16.43
CA SER A 81 -30.04 17.03 -17.16
C SER A 81 -29.43 15.73 -16.61
N ALA A 82 -28.15 15.74 -16.26
CA ALA A 82 -27.48 14.59 -15.64
C ALA A 82 -28.04 14.28 -14.24
N LEU A 83 -28.27 15.31 -13.40
CA LEU A 83 -28.86 15.14 -12.07
C LEU A 83 -30.30 14.60 -12.14
N SER A 84 -31.11 15.12 -13.06
CA SER A 84 -32.49 14.66 -13.28
C SER A 84 -32.51 13.21 -13.79
N SER A 85 -31.62 12.86 -14.71
CA SER A 85 -31.46 11.50 -15.22
C SER A 85 -31.04 10.52 -14.10
N ALA A 86 -30.10 10.92 -13.25
CA ALA A 86 -29.69 10.12 -12.09
C ALA A 86 -30.84 9.90 -11.09
N ALA A 87 -31.65 10.94 -10.83
CA ALA A 87 -32.82 10.85 -9.95
C ALA A 87 -33.88 9.87 -10.49
N GLU A 88 -34.14 9.90 -11.81
CA GLU A 88 -35.04 8.94 -12.47
C GLU A 88 -34.47 7.51 -12.46
N GLY A 89 -33.17 7.35 -12.70
CA GLY A 89 -32.50 6.05 -12.64
C GLY A 89 -32.63 5.38 -11.28
N LEU A 90 -32.39 6.13 -10.20
CA LEU A 90 -32.53 5.62 -8.83
C LEU A 90 -33.98 5.31 -8.45
N ARG A 91 -34.94 6.09 -8.96
CA ARG A 91 -36.37 5.79 -8.80
C ARG A 91 -36.71 4.46 -9.46
N GLY A 92 -36.22 4.22 -10.67
CA GLY A 92 -36.40 2.96 -11.38
C GLY A 92 -35.81 1.76 -10.65
N ILE A 93 -34.63 1.93 -10.04
CA ILE A 93 -33.98 0.89 -9.21
C ILE A 93 -34.82 0.63 -7.95
N GLY A 94 -35.26 1.67 -7.24
CA GLY A 94 -36.10 1.54 -6.04
C GLY A 94 -37.43 0.82 -6.31
N GLU A 95 -38.09 1.13 -7.42
CA GLU A 95 -39.31 0.43 -7.84
C GLU A 95 -39.03 -1.03 -8.27
N GLY A 96 -37.87 -1.29 -8.88
CA GLY A 96 -37.43 -2.64 -9.23
C GLY A 96 -37.19 -3.51 -7.99
N VAL A 97 -36.52 -2.97 -6.97
CA VAL A 97 -36.25 -3.67 -5.69
C VAL A 97 -37.56 -3.98 -4.96
N LYS A 98 -38.48 -3.01 -4.84
CA LYS A 98 -39.83 -3.23 -4.28
C LYS A 98 -40.64 -4.27 -5.05
N GLY A 99 -40.44 -4.37 -6.36
CA GLY A 99 -41.10 -5.35 -7.23
C GLY A 99 -40.63 -6.79 -7.03
N THR A 100 -39.41 -6.98 -6.52
CA THR A 100 -38.82 -8.33 -6.32
C THR A 100 -39.16 -8.98 -4.99
N CYS A 101 -39.74 -8.24 -4.03
CA CYS A 101 -40.11 -8.74 -2.71
C CYS A 101 -41.64 -8.81 -2.54
N ARG A 102 -42.31 -9.77 -3.21
CA ARG A 102 -43.66 -10.21 -2.83
C ARG A 102 -43.62 -11.63 -2.27
N PRO A 103 -44.38 -11.94 -1.19
CA PRO A 103 -44.49 -13.29 -0.66
C PRO A 103 -44.94 -14.27 -1.75
N MET A 104 -44.29 -15.42 -1.84
CA MET A 104 -44.61 -16.48 -2.81
C MET A 104 -46.10 -16.82 -2.80
N GLY A 105 -46.82 -16.40 -3.83
CA GLY A 105 -48.21 -16.79 -4.04
C GLY A 105 -48.95 -15.93 -5.08
N TRP A 106 -48.99 -16.44 -6.31
CA TRP A 106 -49.96 -16.15 -7.38
C TRP A 106 -49.69 -14.96 -8.35
N ALA A 107 -49.88 -15.29 -9.64
CA ALA A 107 -49.65 -14.57 -10.89
C ALA A 107 -48.18 -14.41 -11.35
N LYS A 108 -47.89 -15.01 -12.51
CA LYS A 108 -46.64 -14.81 -13.26
C LYS A 108 -46.48 -13.31 -13.53
N PRO A 109 -45.41 -12.65 -13.03
CA PRO A 109 -45.19 -11.25 -13.35
C PRO A 109 -45.08 -11.11 -14.87
N PRO A 110 -45.54 -9.98 -15.46
CA PRO A 110 -45.18 -9.69 -16.84
C PRO A 110 -43.65 -9.76 -16.93
N PRO A 111 -43.09 -10.38 -17.99
CA PRO A 111 -41.66 -10.49 -18.14
C PRO A 111 -41.03 -9.10 -17.92
N PRO A 112 -39.93 -9.00 -17.16
CA PRO A 112 -39.28 -7.71 -16.94
C PRO A 112 -39.12 -7.05 -18.30
N ARG A 113 -39.63 -5.83 -18.46
CA ARG A 113 -39.40 -5.06 -19.68
C ARG A 113 -37.88 -5.05 -19.85
N HIS A 114 -37.42 -5.54 -21.00
CA HIS A 114 -36.02 -5.64 -21.35
C HIS A 114 -35.43 -4.24 -21.50
N LEU A 115 -35.22 -3.53 -20.39
CA LEU A 115 -34.51 -2.25 -20.35
C LEU A 115 -33.08 -2.37 -20.91
N GLY A 116 -32.56 -3.59 -21.03
CA GLY A 116 -31.26 -3.88 -21.63
C GLY A 116 -31.23 -3.92 -23.17
N ASP A 117 -32.36 -4.04 -23.86
CA ASP A 117 -32.38 -4.25 -25.32
C ASP A 117 -32.44 -2.93 -26.13
N ASP A 118 -32.72 -1.79 -25.49
CA ASP A 118 -32.88 -0.49 -26.17
C ASP A 118 -31.60 0.37 -26.21
N LEU A 119 -30.58 0.03 -25.41
CA LEU A 119 -29.30 0.75 -25.40
C LEU A 119 -28.31 0.10 -26.37
N SER A 120 -27.75 0.90 -27.28
CA SER A 120 -26.76 0.40 -28.24
C SER A 120 -25.48 -0.07 -27.53
N ALA A 121 -24.79 -1.05 -28.12
CA ALA A 121 -23.51 -1.55 -27.61
C ALA A 121 -22.46 -0.44 -27.43
N ASP A 122 -22.55 0.65 -28.20
CA ASP A 122 -21.66 1.80 -28.10
C ASP A 122 -21.90 2.62 -26.84
N VAL A 123 -23.16 2.79 -26.40
CA VAL A 123 -23.49 3.47 -25.12
C VAL A 123 -22.99 2.64 -23.94
N TRP A 124 -23.19 1.32 -23.98
CA TRP A 124 -22.66 0.42 -22.95
C TRP A 124 -21.13 0.49 -22.86
N ARG A 125 -20.43 0.44 -24.00
CA ARG A 125 -18.96 0.46 -24.07
C ARG A 125 -18.37 1.83 -23.74
N GLY A 126 -19.01 2.89 -24.21
CA GLY A 126 -18.50 4.27 -24.13
C GLY A 126 -18.81 4.95 -22.81
N ASP A 127 -20.00 4.74 -22.27
CA ASP A 127 -20.51 5.52 -21.15
C ASP A 127 -20.65 4.67 -19.88
N ILE A 128 -21.26 3.47 -19.98
CA ILE A 128 -21.63 2.71 -18.78
C ILE A 128 -20.46 1.91 -18.19
N TYR A 129 -19.81 1.04 -18.97
CA TYR A 129 -18.75 0.17 -18.44
C TYR A 129 -17.51 0.90 -17.90
N PRO A 130 -17.09 2.04 -18.46
CA PRO A 130 -16.01 2.82 -17.85
C PRO A 130 -16.33 3.37 -16.46
N MET A 131 -17.62 3.51 -16.09
CA MET A 131 -18.04 3.97 -14.76
C MET A 131 -18.09 2.86 -13.72
N LEU A 132 -18.21 1.59 -14.13
CA LEU A 132 -18.21 0.44 -13.22
C LEU A 132 -16.79 0.15 -12.75
N SER A 133 -16.61 -0.32 -11.52
CA SER A 133 -15.35 -0.94 -11.08
C SER A 133 -15.03 -2.19 -11.90
N VAL A 134 -13.76 -2.63 -11.89
CA VAL A 134 -13.36 -3.89 -12.54
C VAL A 134 -14.19 -5.06 -12.00
N CYS A 135 -14.42 -5.09 -10.69
CA CYS A 135 -15.22 -6.14 -10.05
C CYS A 135 -16.67 -6.13 -10.55
N GLU A 136 -17.34 -4.98 -10.58
CA GLU A 136 -18.72 -4.88 -11.09
C GLU A 136 -18.82 -5.22 -12.58
N ALA A 137 -17.85 -4.75 -13.39
CA ALA A 137 -17.82 -5.06 -14.81
C ALA A 137 -17.68 -6.58 -15.06
N VAL A 138 -16.78 -7.25 -14.33
CA VAL A 138 -16.48 -8.69 -14.52
C VAL A 138 -17.50 -9.61 -13.86
N CYS A 139 -17.88 -9.33 -12.62
CA CYS A 139 -18.71 -10.23 -11.80
C CYS A 139 -20.20 -9.98 -12.00
N SER A 140 -20.62 -8.74 -12.25
CA SER A 140 -22.05 -8.37 -12.33
C SER A 140 -22.50 -8.14 -13.76
N ALA A 141 -21.82 -7.27 -14.50
CA ALA A 141 -22.33 -6.79 -15.78
C ALA A 141 -22.04 -7.77 -16.94
N ARG A 142 -20.86 -8.39 -16.94
CA ARG A 142 -20.46 -9.38 -17.95
C ARG A 142 -21.37 -10.64 -17.96
N PRO A 143 -21.80 -11.22 -16.82
CA PRO A 143 -22.70 -12.38 -16.85
C PRO A 143 -24.18 -12.04 -17.08
N THR A 144 -24.63 -10.85 -16.66
CA THR A 144 -26.06 -10.48 -16.73
C THR A 144 -26.51 -10.03 -18.12
N SER A 145 -25.60 -9.44 -18.91
CA SER A 145 -25.92 -9.03 -20.29
C SER A 145 -25.80 -10.20 -21.27
N LYS A 146 -26.94 -10.83 -21.59
CA LYS A 146 -27.04 -11.92 -22.57
C LYS A 146 -26.62 -11.50 -23.98
N ALA A 147 -26.88 -10.24 -24.36
CA ALA A 147 -26.61 -9.75 -25.71
C ALA A 147 -25.15 -9.31 -25.89
N HIS A 148 -24.55 -8.69 -24.87
CA HIS A 148 -23.32 -7.94 -25.04
C HIS A 148 -22.27 -8.11 -23.93
N GLY A 149 -22.56 -8.81 -22.83
CA GLY A 149 -21.68 -8.84 -21.65
C GLY A 149 -20.27 -9.34 -21.95
N SER A 150 -20.13 -10.55 -22.48
CA SER A 150 -18.82 -11.12 -22.84
C SER A 150 -18.18 -10.48 -24.08
N GLN A 151 -18.97 -9.85 -24.95
CA GLN A 151 -18.49 -9.15 -26.15
C GLN A 151 -17.93 -7.76 -25.85
N LEU A 152 -18.43 -7.09 -24.80
CA LEU A 152 -18.01 -5.75 -24.43
C LEU A 152 -17.01 -5.73 -23.27
N VAL A 153 -17.08 -6.73 -22.38
CA VAL A 153 -16.11 -6.95 -21.30
C VAL A 153 -15.20 -8.11 -21.70
N ASP A 154 -14.30 -7.82 -22.63
CA ASP A 154 -13.34 -8.75 -23.24
C ASP A 154 -11.88 -8.38 -22.90
N GLU A 155 -10.90 -9.04 -23.54
CA GLU A 155 -9.48 -8.76 -23.31
C GLU A 155 -9.08 -7.33 -23.69
N ALA A 156 -9.67 -6.78 -24.76
CA ALA A 156 -9.37 -5.44 -25.24
C ALA A 156 -9.88 -4.37 -24.26
N PHE A 157 -11.08 -4.58 -23.69
CA PHE A 157 -11.60 -3.77 -22.61
C PHE A 157 -10.65 -3.75 -21.40
N MET A 158 -10.16 -4.92 -20.97
CA MET A 158 -9.24 -5.01 -19.83
C MET A 158 -7.89 -4.33 -20.09
N LEU A 159 -7.30 -4.54 -21.27
CA LEU A 159 -6.05 -3.87 -21.64
C LEU A 159 -6.20 -2.35 -21.68
N LYS A 160 -7.29 -1.84 -22.25
CA LYS A 160 -7.59 -0.40 -22.25
C LYS A 160 -7.68 0.15 -20.84
N ARG A 161 -8.31 -0.58 -19.92
CA ARG A 161 -8.46 -0.17 -18.52
C ARG A 161 -7.12 -0.18 -17.78
N ILE A 162 -6.32 -1.22 -17.98
CA ILE A 162 -4.95 -1.30 -17.47
C ILE A 162 -4.12 -0.10 -17.95
N ASP A 163 -4.18 0.24 -19.24
CA ASP A 163 -3.45 1.40 -19.79
C ASP A 163 -3.91 2.73 -19.18
N GLN A 164 -5.22 2.86 -18.93
CA GLN A 164 -5.78 4.03 -18.25
C GLN A 164 -5.29 4.14 -16.81
N ASP A 165 -5.29 3.05 -16.05
CA ASP A 165 -4.83 3.05 -14.65
C ASP A 165 -3.32 3.24 -14.55
N LEU A 166 -2.53 2.59 -15.42
CA LEU A 166 -1.08 2.81 -15.50
C LEU A 166 -0.75 4.27 -15.79
N LYS A 167 -1.52 4.93 -16.66
CA LYS A 167 -1.35 6.36 -16.94
C LYS A 167 -1.81 7.24 -15.77
N LYS A 168 -2.97 6.94 -15.19
CA LYS A 168 -3.58 7.68 -14.07
C LYS A 168 -2.68 7.69 -12.83
N HIS A 169 -1.96 6.61 -12.59
CA HIS A 169 -1.08 6.44 -11.44
C HIS A 169 0.40 6.70 -11.75
N SER A 170 0.73 7.28 -12.92
CA SER A 170 2.10 7.55 -13.34
C SER A 170 3.02 6.32 -13.39
N LEU A 171 2.46 5.14 -13.60
CA LEU A 171 3.17 3.86 -13.68
C LEU A 171 3.66 3.52 -15.09
N THR A 172 3.35 4.34 -16.10
CA THR A 172 3.73 4.08 -17.50
C THR A 172 5.25 4.00 -17.63
N GLY A 173 5.76 2.86 -18.11
CA GLY A 173 7.19 2.58 -18.21
C GLY A 173 7.83 2.04 -16.92
N LEU A 174 7.08 2.01 -15.81
CA LEU A 174 7.51 1.47 -14.52
C LEU A 174 6.89 0.12 -14.21
N VAL A 175 5.60 -0.02 -14.48
CA VAL A 175 4.84 -1.26 -14.31
C VAL A 175 4.14 -1.56 -15.62
N ASP A 176 4.09 -2.83 -15.98
CA ASP A 176 3.31 -3.33 -17.10
C ASP A 176 2.76 -4.72 -16.78
N VAL A 177 1.82 -5.17 -17.59
CA VAL A 177 1.27 -6.52 -17.55
C VAL A 177 1.85 -7.35 -18.69
N GLU A 178 1.83 -8.66 -18.57
CA GLU A 178 2.16 -9.57 -19.65
C GLU A 178 1.11 -9.45 -20.76
N ARG A 179 1.48 -8.79 -21.85
CA ARG A 179 0.62 -8.57 -23.02
C ARG A 179 0.80 -9.68 -24.04
N PRO A 180 -0.22 -9.97 -24.87
CA PRO A 180 -0.04 -10.75 -26.09
C PRO A 180 1.12 -10.21 -26.89
N THR A 181 2.07 -11.07 -27.24
CA THR A 181 2.87 -10.83 -28.43
C THR A 181 1.88 -10.78 -29.59
N PRO A 182 1.86 -9.70 -30.40
CA PRO A 182 1.13 -9.72 -31.65
C PRO A 182 1.57 -10.96 -32.44
N PRO A 183 0.67 -11.69 -33.12
CA PRO A 183 1.09 -12.79 -33.97
C PRO A 183 2.09 -12.23 -34.98
N THR A 184 3.36 -12.62 -34.86
CA THR A 184 4.40 -12.23 -35.81
C THR A 184 3.95 -12.69 -37.19
N ALA A 185 3.62 -11.74 -38.06
CA ALA A 185 3.04 -11.99 -39.39
C ALA A 185 4.03 -12.62 -40.39
N THR A 186 5.05 -13.33 -39.92
CA THR A 186 6.16 -13.80 -40.74
C THR A 186 6.54 -15.24 -40.39
N ALA A 187 5.60 -16.15 -40.63
CA ALA A 187 5.95 -17.50 -41.03
C ALA A 187 5.29 -17.74 -42.39
N THR A 188 5.89 -17.19 -43.44
CA THR A 188 5.62 -17.60 -44.81
C THR A 188 5.92 -19.09 -44.88
N ALA A 189 4.86 -19.90 -44.87
CA ALA A 189 4.98 -21.33 -45.08
C ALA A 189 5.55 -21.56 -46.49
N THR A 190 6.86 -21.80 -46.57
CA THR A 190 7.45 -22.39 -47.77
C THR A 190 6.91 -23.80 -47.86
N ALA A 191 5.87 -23.98 -48.67
CA ALA A 191 5.33 -25.28 -49.02
C ALA A 191 6.36 -26.03 -49.87
N THR A 192 7.18 -26.85 -49.23
CA THR A 192 7.98 -27.86 -49.92
C THR A 192 7.17 -29.16 -49.89
N ALA A 193 6.66 -29.54 -51.06
CA ALA A 193 5.93 -30.78 -51.28
C ALA A 193 6.90 -31.97 -51.41
N ALA A 194 6.66 -33.00 -50.60
CA ALA A 194 7.11 -34.40 -50.62
C ALA A 194 7.19 -34.83 -49.13
N ASP A 195 6.75 -35.98 -48.65
CA ASP A 195 6.33 -37.25 -49.24
C ASP A 195 5.57 -38.03 -48.14
N THR A 196 4.87 -39.07 -48.56
CA THR A 196 4.04 -40.06 -47.84
C THR A 196 4.41 -40.45 -46.39
N ASP A 197 3.43 -40.44 -45.45
CA ASP A 197 3.17 -41.52 -44.46
C ASP A 197 1.84 -41.35 -43.63
N PRO A 198 1.35 -42.33 -42.82
CA PRO A 198 0.02 -42.96 -42.92
C PRO A 198 -1.04 -42.48 -41.89
N PRO A 199 -2.33 -42.91 -41.99
CA PRO A 199 -3.43 -42.38 -41.19
C PRO A 199 -3.60 -43.16 -39.88
N GLY A 200 -3.48 -42.50 -38.72
CA GLY A 200 -3.76 -43.19 -37.44
C GLY A 200 -3.46 -42.48 -36.12
N GLY A 201 -3.30 -41.15 -36.08
CA GLY A 201 -3.19 -40.42 -34.81
C GLY A 201 -4.55 -39.86 -34.36
N PRO A 202 -4.95 -39.98 -33.07
CA PRO A 202 -6.17 -39.35 -32.59
C PRO A 202 -6.07 -37.82 -32.72
N PRO A 203 -7.18 -37.12 -32.97
CA PRO A 203 -7.16 -35.68 -33.18
C PRO A 203 -6.65 -34.99 -31.91
N THR A 204 -5.56 -34.23 -32.06
CA THR A 204 -5.08 -33.30 -31.03
C THR A 204 -6.19 -32.27 -30.78
N ASP A 205 -6.79 -32.34 -29.59
CA ASP A 205 -7.93 -31.53 -29.17
C ASP A 205 -7.68 -30.01 -29.22
N PRO A 206 -8.74 -29.19 -29.32
CA PRO A 206 -8.65 -27.73 -29.41
C PRO A 206 -8.22 -27.10 -28.08
N GLN A 207 -6.93 -26.77 -27.97
CA GLN A 207 -6.34 -26.01 -26.86
C GLN A 207 -6.65 -24.47 -26.79
N PRO A 208 -7.15 -23.75 -27.83
CA PRO A 208 -7.16 -22.28 -27.80
C PRO A 208 -8.21 -21.65 -26.87
N ALA A 209 -9.28 -22.37 -26.52
CA ALA A 209 -10.33 -21.83 -25.66
C ALA A 209 -9.90 -21.72 -24.18
N SER A 210 -9.02 -22.63 -23.72
CA SER A 210 -8.50 -22.62 -22.35
C SER A 210 -7.57 -21.43 -22.11
N ASP A 211 -6.75 -21.09 -23.09
CA ASP A 211 -5.76 -20.01 -22.98
C ASP A 211 -6.41 -18.63 -22.96
N ALA A 212 -7.42 -18.39 -23.78
CA ALA A 212 -8.18 -17.13 -23.78
C ALA A 212 -8.90 -16.90 -22.43
N VAL A 213 -9.49 -17.94 -21.82
CA VAL A 213 -10.15 -17.83 -20.52
C VAL A 213 -9.14 -17.55 -19.41
N ARG A 214 -8.00 -18.25 -19.40
CA ARG A 214 -6.92 -18.01 -18.42
C ARG A 214 -6.38 -16.59 -18.52
N ARG A 215 -6.21 -16.10 -19.74
CA ARG A 215 -5.72 -14.76 -20.01
C ARG A 215 -6.70 -13.67 -19.62
N PHE A 216 -7.97 -13.79 -19.98
CA PHE A 216 -8.97 -12.81 -19.55
C PHE A 216 -9.03 -12.72 -18.02
N ARG A 217 -8.94 -13.84 -17.31
CA ARG A 217 -8.86 -13.87 -15.84
C ARG A 217 -7.62 -13.14 -15.33
N TYR A 218 -6.46 -13.41 -15.92
CA TYR A 218 -5.22 -12.73 -15.57
C TYR A 218 -5.31 -11.20 -15.77
N LEU A 219 -5.77 -10.74 -16.93
CA LEU A 219 -5.92 -9.31 -17.22
C LEU A 219 -6.94 -8.65 -16.28
N SER A 220 -8.04 -9.34 -15.96
CA SER A 220 -9.02 -8.86 -14.98
C SER A 220 -8.41 -8.71 -13.59
N ALA A 221 -7.57 -9.67 -13.16
CA ALA A 221 -6.88 -9.59 -11.87
C ALA A 221 -5.83 -8.47 -11.84
N SER A 222 -5.09 -8.25 -12.93
CA SER A 222 -4.16 -7.12 -13.05
C SER A 222 -4.88 -5.77 -13.01
N ALA A 223 -5.98 -5.63 -13.77
CA ALA A 223 -6.80 -4.43 -13.76
C ALA A 223 -7.37 -4.16 -12.36
N TYR A 224 -7.86 -5.20 -11.68
CA TYR A 224 -8.34 -5.11 -10.32
C TYR A 224 -7.26 -4.63 -9.35
N ALA A 225 -6.04 -5.20 -9.39
CA ALA A 225 -4.94 -4.80 -8.52
C ALA A 225 -4.49 -3.34 -8.77
N LEU A 226 -4.49 -2.89 -10.02
CA LEU A 226 -4.18 -1.50 -10.39
C LEU A 226 -5.26 -0.53 -9.88
N GLU A 227 -6.53 -0.83 -10.15
CA GLU A 227 -7.66 -0.02 -9.70
C GLU A 227 -7.75 0.05 -8.17
N ARG A 228 -7.62 -1.10 -7.49
CA ARG A 228 -7.75 -1.21 -6.04
C ARG A 228 -6.60 -0.49 -5.32
N GLY A 229 -5.38 -0.55 -5.86
CA GLY A 229 -4.23 0.13 -5.27
C GLY A 229 -4.35 1.66 -5.28
N GLY A 230 -5.05 2.25 -6.25
CA GLY A 230 -5.39 3.67 -6.25
C GLY A 230 -4.19 4.59 -5.97
N ALA A 231 -4.30 5.46 -4.95
CA ALA A 231 -3.24 6.40 -4.59
C ALA A 231 -1.98 5.74 -4.01
N VAL A 232 -2.06 4.50 -3.53
CA VAL A 232 -0.88 3.75 -3.05
C VAL A 232 0.09 3.48 -4.20
N TRP A 233 -0.40 3.24 -5.42
CA TRP A 233 0.46 3.07 -6.59
C TRP A 233 1.32 4.30 -6.87
N GLN A 234 0.77 5.51 -6.67
CA GLN A 234 1.53 6.76 -6.81
C GLN A 234 2.61 6.89 -5.74
N GLN A 235 2.40 6.36 -4.53
CA GLN A 235 3.47 6.34 -3.52
C GLN A 235 4.54 5.29 -3.83
N MET A 236 4.13 4.19 -4.47
CA MET A 236 5.04 3.13 -4.90
C MET A 236 5.88 3.53 -6.13
N THR A 237 5.51 4.55 -6.92
CA THR A 237 6.36 5.00 -8.05
C THR A 237 7.71 5.49 -7.57
N ASP A 238 7.73 6.26 -6.48
CA ASP A 238 8.97 6.82 -5.92
C ASP A 238 9.86 5.70 -5.39
N PHE A 239 9.27 4.71 -4.72
CA PHE A 239 9.97 3.48 -4.32
C PHE A 239 10.52 2.69 -5.52
N ILE A 240 9.72 2.46 -6.57
CA ILE A 240 10.17 1.73 -7.78
C ILE A 240 11.34 2.44 -8.45
N HIS A 241 11.28 3.77 -8.52
CA HIS A 241 12.38 4.59 -9.03
C HIS A 241 13.65 4.45 -8.22
N LEU A 242 13.51 4.46 -6.90
CA LEU A 242 14.63 4.31 -5.98
C LEU A 242 15.24 2.90 -6.11
N ALA A 243 14.40 1.86 -6.02
CA ALA A 243 14.79 0.46 -6.15
C ALA A 243 15.49 0.17 -7.49
N HIS A 244 15.04 0.78 -8.59
CA HIS A 244 15.71 0.64 -9.88
C HIS A 244 17.11 1.28 -9.90
N LYS A 245 17.26 2.48 -9.32
CA LYS A 245 18.57 3.16 -9.21
C LYS A 245 19.55 2.41 -8.30
N TYR A 246 19.02 1.77 -7.26
CA TYR A 246 19.76 0.84 -6.41
C TYR A 246 19.90 -0.57 -7.03
N LYS A 247 19.55 -0.77 -8.30
CA LYS A 247 19.69 -2.06 -9.01
C LYS A 247 18.98 -3.25 -8.35
N LEU A 248 18.02 -2.99 -7.46
CA LEU A 248 17.15 -4.02 -6.88
C LEU A 248 16.18 -4.57 -7.94
N ILE A 249 15.88 -3.74 -8.95
CA ILE A 249 15.08 -4.10 -10.12
C ILE A 249 16.02 -4.25 -11.32
N LYS A 250 16.07 -5.47 -11.89
CA LYS A 250 16.92 -5.78 -13.05
C LYS A 250 16.48 -5.04 -14.31
N THR A 251 15.17 -4.99 -14.56
CA THR A 251 14.60 -4.41 -15.79
C THR A 251 13.29 -3.69 -15.51
N LEU A 252 13.11 -2.55 -16.17
CA LEU A 252 11.83 -1.83 -16.23
C LEU A 252 11.21 -1.97 -17.64
N PRO A 253 9.87 -1.98 -17.75
CA PRO A 253 8.89 -1.97 -16.65
C PRO A 253 8.86 -3.31 -15.87
N LEU A 254 8.47 -3.24 -14.59
CA LEU A 254 8.11 -4.39 -13.77
C LEU A 254 6.91 -5.09 -14.40
N ARG A 255 7.13 -6.29 -14.93
CA ARG A 255 6.06 -7.09 -15.55
C ARG A 255 5.34 -7.91 -14.50
N LEU A 256 4.13 -7.50 -14.14
CA LEU A 256 3.24 -8.29 -13.29
C LEU A 256 2.89 -9.59 -14.02
N SER A 257 3.03 -10.74 -13.38
CA SER A 257 2.70 -12.03 -14.00
C SER A 257 1.56 -12.70 -13.24
N ALA A 258 0.88 -13.66 -13.85
CA ALA A 258 -0.28 -14.32 -13.23
C ALA A 258 0.05 -14.92 -11.85
N ASN A 259 1.28 -15.39 -11.67
CA ASN A 259 1.73 -15.97 -10.41
C ASN A 259 2.07 -14.91 -9.34
N SER A 260 2.13 -13.61 -9.67
CA SER A 260 2.49 -12.53 -8.74
C SER A 260 1.28 -11.80 -8.20
N LEU A 261 0.12 -11.92 -8.86
CA LEU A 261 -1.07 -11.20 -8.48
C LEU A 261 -1.65 -11.80 -7.20
N PRO A 262 -1.84 -10.99 -6.15
CA PRO A 262 -2.58 -11.41 -4.96
C PRO A 262 -4.01 -11.79 -5.35
N THR A 263 -4.59 -12.72 -4.59
CA THR A 263 -6.02 -13.00 -4.67
C THR A 263 -6.82 -11.77 -4.26
N ALA A 264 -8.09 -11.67 -4.68
CA ALA A 264 -8.97 -10.59 -4.21
C ALA A 264 -9.03 -10.55 -2.67
N ALA A 265 -9.13 -11.72 -2.04
CA ALA A 265 -9.10 -11.86 -0.58
C ALA A 265 -7.84 -11.29 0.07
N ALA A 266 -6.67 -11.36 -0.59
CA ALA A 266 -5.45 -10.78 -0.04
C ALA A 266 -5.51 -9.23 0.05
N PHE A 267 -6.32 -8.57 -0.79
CA PHE A 267 -6.58 -7.12 -0.67
C PHE A 267 -7.59 -6.78 0.43
N ASP A 268 -8.30 -7.77 0.95
CA ASP A 268 -9.22 -7.62 2.08
C ASP A 268 -8.53 -8.01 3.40
N GLU A 269 -7.56 -8.94 3.35
CA GLU A 269 -6.79 -9.41 4.51
C GLU A 269 -5.58 -8.53 4.87
N LEU A 270 -4.96 -7.89 3.88
CA LEU A 270 -3.76 -7.08 4.08
C LEU A 270 -4.08 -5.58 3.98
N PRO A 271 -3.35 -4.74 4.72
CA PRO A 271 -3.31 -3.31 4.41
C PRO A 271 -2.95 -3.10 2.94
N LEU A 272 -3.62 -2.14 2.29
CA LEU A 272 -3.56 -1.97 0.84
C LEU A 272 -2.12 -1.79 0.32
N ALA A 273 -1.25 -1.08 1.04
CA ALA A 273 0.15 -0.89 0.69
C ALA A 273 0.96 -2.19 0.67
N LEU A 274 0.71 -3.09 1.62
CA LEU A 274 1.32 -4.42 1.66
C LEU A 274 0.79 -5.29 0.51
N ALA A 275 -0.52 -5.25 0.24
CA ALA A 275 -1.13 -5.98 -0.87
C ALA A 275 -0.58 -5.52 -2.23
N VAL A 276 -0.46 -4.20 -2.44
CA VAL A 276 0.15 -3.62 -3.65
C VAL A 276 1.61 -4.05 -3.77
N TYR A 277 2.41 -3.94 -2.71
CA TYR A 277 3.82 -4.37 -2.77
C TYR A 277 3.95 -5.86 -3.08
N LYS A 278 3.09 -6.71 -2.51
CA LYS A 278 3.07 -8.16 -2.77
C LYS A 278 2.91 -8.50 -4.26
N THR A 279 2.30 -7.61 -5.07
CA THR A 279 2.14 -7.81 -6.52
C THR A 279 3.47 -7.83 -7.28
N PHE A 280 4.49 -7.13 -6.80
CA PHE A 280 5.76 -6.93 -7.50
C PHE A 280 7.01 -7.19 -6.65
N GLY A 281 6.93 -7.29 -5.31
CA GLY A 281 8.08 -7.40 -4.41
C GLY A 281 9.02 -8.56 -4.76
N ARG A 282 8.46 -9.71 -5.18
CA ARG A 282 9.25 -10.87 -5.65
C ARG A 282 10.07 -10.64 -6.94
N LEU A 283 9.80 -9.55 -7.67
CA LEU A 283 10.56 -9.15 -8.86
C LEU A 283 11.80 -8.34 -8.48
N LEU A 284 11.93 -7.98 -7.20
CA LEU A 284 13.07 -7.29 -6.63
C LEU A 284 14.00 -8.31 -5.95
N SER A 285 15.29 -8.02 -6.01
CA SER A 285 16.30 -8.82 -5.30
C SER A 285 17.39 -7.95 -4.72
N TYR A 286 17.86 -8.29 -3.52
CA TYR A 286 19.02 -7.67 -2.89
C TYR A 286 20.06 -8.75 -2.62
N LYS A 287 21.30 -8.58 -3.12
CA LYS A 287 22.41 -9.54 -2.99
C LYS A 287 22.05 -10.99 -3.36
N GLY A 288 21.08 -11.17 -4.27
CA GLY A 288 20.60 -12.47 -4.73
C GLY A 288 19.32 -12.95 -4.02
N ASP A 289 19.00 -12.39 -2.86
CA ASP A 289 17.81 -12.73 -2.09
C ASP A 289 16.57 -12.03 -2.62
N SER A 290 15.45 -12.77 -2.67
CA SER A 290 14.16 -12.23 -3.10
C SER A 290 13.59 -11.29 -2.05
N LEU A 291 13.15 -10.10 -2.47
CA LEU A 291 12.44 -9.15 -1.60
C LEU A 291 10.92 -9.39 -1.65
N ALA A 292 10.52 -10.66 -1.57
CA ALA A 292 9.11 -11.02 -1.48
C ALA A 292 8.58 -10.69 -0.08
N LEU A 293 7.34 -10.17 -0.01
CA LEU A 293 6.66 -9.99 1.26
C LEU A 293 6.14 -11.32 1.78
N GLU A 294 6.57 -11.69 2.97
CA GLU A 294 6.18 -12.91 3.64
C GLU A 294 5.57 -12.60 5.01
N ARG A 295 4.49 -13.31 5.36
CA ARG A 295 3.92 -13.27 6.70
C ARG A 295 4.73 -14.20 7.58
N VAL A 296 5.16 -13.72 8.73
CA VAL A 296 5.82 -14.56 9.74
C VAL A 296 4.72 -15.04 10.67
N GLU A 297 4.52 -16.35 10.73
CA GLU A 297 3.67 -16.95 11.76
C GLU A 297 4.41 -16.78 13.09
N GLU A 298 3.77 -16.14 14.06
CA GLU A 298 4.27 -16.12 15.43
C GLU A 298 4.13 -17.55 15.96
N GLU A 299 5.13 -18.39 15.70
CA GLU A 299 5.38 -19.53 16.56
C GLU A 299 5.68 -18.90 17.93
N MET A 300 4.75 -19.08 18.87
CA MET A 300 4.85 -18.55 20.23
C MET A 300 6.23 -18.92 20.79
N GLU A 301 7.13 -17.95 20.82
CA GLU A 301 8.34 -17.98 21.65
C GLU A 301 7.92 -17.87 23.13
N GLU A 302 7.08 -18.82 23.58
CA GLU A 302 6.74 -19.07 25.00
C GLU A 302 7.91 -19.78 25.73
N GLN A 303 9.11 -19.80 25.15
CA GLN A 303 10.31 -20.42 25.72
C GLN A 303 11.45 -19.43 25.64
N GLU A 304 11.73 -18.72 26.74
CA GLU A 304 13.09 -18.43 27.23
C GLU A 304 13.14 -17.53 28.49
N ASP A 305 12.01 -17.22 29.14
CA ASP A 305 12.03 -16.53 30.46
C ASP A 305 12.23 -17.51 31.64
N GLY A 306 12.85 -18.67 31.42
CA GLY A 306 12.87 -19.78 32.39
C GLY A 306 14.22 -20.41 32.69
N GLU A 307 15.32 -20.01 32.05
CA GLU A 307 16.65 -20.41 32.52
C GLU A 307 17.19 -19.30 33.41
N GLU A 308 16.80 -19.42 34.68
CA GLU A 308 17.50 -18.84 35.82
C GLU A 308 19.00 -18.86 35.52
N MET A 309 19.63 -17.68 35.42
CA MET A 309 21.08 -17.58 35.54
C MET A 309 21.43 -18.15 36.91
N GLU A 310 21.70 -19.45 36.99
CA GLU A 310 22.41 -20.02 38.11
C GLU A 310 23.74 -19.27 38.17
N ASP A 311 23.87 -18.45 39.22
CA ASP A 311 25.06 -17.76 39.65
C ASP A 311 26.24 -18.74 39.65
N SER A 312 26.97 -18.82 38.53
CA SER A 312 28.21 -19.58 38.45
C SER A 312 29.31 -18.68 38.96
N ASP A 313 29.39 -18.59 40.28
CA ASP A 313 30.55 -18.14 41.05
C ASP A 313 31.76 -19.01 40.68
N GLU A 314 32.47 -18.67 39.61
CA GLU A 314 33.86 -19.11 39.42
C GLU A 314 34.79 -17.98 39.85
N GLU A 315 35.04 -17.96 41.16
CA GLU A 315 36.31 -17.51 41.70
C GLU A 315 37.44 -18.28 41.01
N GLU A 316 38.36 -17.61 40.32
CA GLU A 316 39.77 -18.04 40.33
C GLU A 316 40.74 -16.93 39.88
N GLN A 317 41.41 -16.38 40.89
CA GLN A 317 42.86 -16.13 40.96
C GLN A 317 43.50 -15.03 40.10
N GLU A 318 43.77 -13.93 40.81
CA GLU A 318 45.11 -13.40 41.12
C GLU A 318 46.20 -13.47 40.04
N GLY A 319 46.59 -12.29 39.56
CA GLY A 319 47.83 -12.06 38.83
C GLY A 319 48.28 -10.61 39.01
N GLU A 320 48.97 -10.36 40.11
CA GLU A 320 49.65 -9.12 40.51
C GLU A 320 50.47 -8.46 39.40
N GLY A 321 50.48 -7.14 39.38
CA GLY A 321 51.34 -6.34 38.52
C GLY A 321 51.20 -4.85 38.82
N ASP A 322 51.83 -4.44 39.91
CA ASP A 322 52.04 -3.07 40.38
C ASP A 322 52.44 -2.09 39.25
N ASP A 323 51.94 -0.85 39.30
CA ASP A 323 52.80 0.31 39.59
C ASP A 323 52.07 1.66 39.45
N ALA A 324 52.05 2.37 40.58
CA ALA A 324 52.49 3.76 40.74
C ALA A 324 51.59 4.96 40.34
N MET A 325 50.89 5.45 41.38
CA MET A 325 50.93 6.80 41.98
C MET A 325 50.53 8.07 41.19
N GLY A 326 49.61 8.83 41.81
CA GLY A 326 49.45 10.28 41.65
C GLY A 326 48.00 10.71 41.94
N ASP A 327 47.51 10.65 43.17
CA ASP A 327 47.67 11.65 44.26
C ASP A 327 47.18 13.07 43.90
N GLY A 328 46.12 13.48 44.60
CA GLY A 328 45.88 14.89 44.94
C GLY A 328 44.55 15.47 44.48
N GLY A 329 43.60 15.61 45.42
CA GLY A 329 42.64 16.72 45.37
C GLY A 329 41.23 16.43 45.87
N GLU A 330 41.09 16.27 47.18
CA GLU A 330 39.82 16.40 47.92
C GLU A 330 39.18 17.77 47.67
N GLN A 331 37.86 17.78 47.47
CA GLN A 331 37.01 18.84 48.01
C GLN A 331 35.58 18.34 48.16
N ASP A 332 35.26 18.08 49.43
CA ASP A 332 33.93 18.06 50.01
C ASP A 332 33.16 19.34 49.62
N ASP A 333 31.86 19.22 49.41
CA ASP A 333 30.90 20.01 50.18
C ASP A 333 29.50 19.39 50.11
N GLU A 334 29.00 19.13 51.32
CA GLU A 334 27.67 18.71 51.70
C GLU A 334 26.63 19.81 51.42
N GLN A 335 25.41 19.40 51.04
CA GLN A 335 24.09 19.94 51.43
C GLN A 335 23.07 19.41 50.41
N GLY A 336 22.11 18.56 50.76
CA GLY A 336 21.14 18.77 51.83
C GLY A 336 19.89 19.37 51.18
N ASP A 337 18.84 18.58 51.02
CA ASP A 337 17.47 18.97 51.39
C ASP A 337 16.47 17.86 51.03
N ASP A 338 15.92 17.30 52.11
CA ASP A 338 14.71 16.51 52.18
C ASP A 338 13.51 17.28 51.61
N ILE A 339 12.77 16.66 50.70
CA ILE A 339 11.35 16.99 50.50
C ILE A 339 10.54 15.69 50.53
N ASP A 340 10.07 15.39 51.73
CA ASP A 340 8.78 14.75 51.97
C ASP A 340 7.67 15.55 51.25
N GLN A 341 6.82 14.87 50.48
CA GLN A 341 5.37 14.94 50.71
C GLN A 341 4.55 14.04 49.77
N GLN A 342 3.73 13.22 50.45
CA GLN A 342 2.33 12.91 50.15
C GLN A 342 2.02 11.78 49.18
N GLN A 343 1.93 10.60 49.79
CA GLN A 343 0.76 9.72 49.75
C GLN A 343 -0.50 10.37 49.17
N GLN A 344 -1.02 9.76 48.11
CA GLN A 344 -2.45 9.76 47.83
C GLN A 344 -2.90 8.31 47.64
N GLU A 345 -3.34 7.72 48.75
CA GLU A 345 -4.26 6.58 48.76
C GLU A 345 -5.60 7.05 48.17
N GLY A 346 -6.16 6.28 47.25
CA GLY A 346 -7.38 6.70 46.54
C GLY A 346 -8.06 5.62 45.73
N ALA A 347 -8.66 4.66 46.44
CA ALA A 347 -9.84 3.89 46.06
C ALA A 347 -9.75 2.93 44.85
N GLY A 348 -9.87 1.64 45.16
CA GLY A 348 -10.26 0.61 44.22
C GLY A 348 -11.63 0.88 43.60
N GLY A 349 -11.70 0.60 42.30
CA GLY A 349 -12.93 0.47 41.54
C GLY A 349 -12.84 -0.82 40.72
N ASP A 350 -13.32 -1.90 41.31
CA ASP A 350 -13.68 -3.13 40.60
C ASP A 350 -14.81 -2.78 39.63
N GLY A 351 -14.45 -2.69 38.36
CA GLY A 351 -15.30 -2.26 37.26
C GLY A 351 -15.17 -3.23 36.10
N SER A 352 -15.44 -4.50 36.38
CA SER A 352 -15.72 -5.55 35.39
C SER A 352 -16.99 -5.18 34.59
N GLY A 353 -16.86 -4.19 33.71
CA GLY A 353 -17.86 -3.79 32.73
C GLY A 353 -17.46 -4.33 31.38
N GLY A 354 -17.78 -5.61 31.12
CA GLY A 354 -17.71 -6.17 29.78
C GLY A 354 -18.53 -5.32 28.82
N GLN A 355 -17.83 -4.55 27.98
CA GLN A 355 -18.45 -3.77 26.94
C GLN A 355 -18.78 -4.73 25.78
N PRO A 356 -20.06 -4.94 25.44
CA PRO A 356 -20.43 -5.78 24.33
C PRO A 356 -20.00 -5.12 23.02
N GLY A 357 -19.34 -5.91 22.17
CA GLY A 357 -18.77 -5.49 20.90
C GLY A 357 -19.83 -5.01 19.90
N ASP A 358 -19.57 -3.83 19.35
CA ASP A 358 -20.24 -3.18 18.21
C ASP A 358 -19.35 -1.97 17.86
N GLY A 359 -18.60 -1.89 16.77
CA GLY A 359 -18.60 -2.72 15.58
C GLY A 359 -17.19 -2.94 15.07
N SER A 360 -17.11 -3.92 14.18
CA SER A 360 -15.95 -4.35 13.42
C SER A 360 -15.42 -3.22 12.52
N ALA A 361 -14.86 -2.17 13.13
CA ALA A 361 -14.05 -1.19 12.44
C ALA A 361 -12.84 -1.96 11.91
N GLY A 362 -12.75 -2.09 10.58
CA GLY A 362 -11.67 -2.78 9.87
C GLY A 362 -10.31 -2.11 10.05
N GLY A 363 -9.86 -2.03 11.30
CA GLY A 363 -8.57 -1.50 11.71
C GLY A 363 -7.48 -2.51 11.41
N VAL A 364 -6.29 -1.98 11.14
CA VAL A 364 -5.09 -2.79 10.93
C VAL A 364 -4.79 -3.60 12.18
N THR A 365 -4.65 -4.92 12.02
CA THR A 365 -4.19 -5.80 13.09
C THR A 365 -2.68 -5.75 13.21
N ARG A 366 -2.18 -6.00 14.42
CA ARG A 366 -0.75 -6.19 14.63
C ARG A 366 -0.35 -7.51 13.98
N GLN A 367 0.53 -7.45 13.00
CA GLN A 367 0.99 -8.63 12.27
C GLN A 367 2.46 -8.48 11.90
N ARG A 368 3.23 -9.55 12.13
CA ARG A 368 4.65 -9.64 11.76
C ARG A 368 4.83 -10.13 10.32
N TYR A 369 5.76 -9.51 9.64
CA TYR A 369 6.13 -9.78 8.26
C TYR A 369 7.66 -9.73 8.10
N ARG A 370 8.14 -10.23 6.96
CA ARG A 370 9.52 -10.04 6.52
C ARG A 370 9.61 -9.71 5.03
N ILE A 371 10.65 -8.98 4.66
CA ILE A 371 11.08 -8.73 3.28
C ILE A 371 12.60 -8.93 3.22
N GLY A 372 13.06 -9.99 2.56
CA GLY A 372 14.46 -10.39 2.63
C GLY A 372 14.86 -10.74 4.06
N ALA A 373 15.90 -10.07 4.58
CA ALA A 373 16.35 -10.21 5.96
C ALA A 373 15.64 -9.26 6.95
N GLU A 374 14.83 -8.32 6.45
CA GLU A 374 14.20 -7.29 7.27
C GLU A 374 12.87 -7.78 7.85
N TYR A 375 12.79 -7.81 9.19
CA TYR A 375 11.57 -8.14 9.93
C TYR A 375 10.87 -6.88 10.41
N PHE A 376 9.55 -6.83 10.25
CA PHE A 376 8.76 -5.70 10.69
C PHE A 376 7.36 -6.10 11.14
N THR A 377 6.69 -5.19 11.83
CA THR A 377 5.34 -5.38 12.36
C THR A 377 4.45 -4.20 11.98
N THR A 378 3.23 -4.46 11.55
CA THR A 378 2.20 -3.43 11.41
C THR A 378 1.74 -2.94 12.77
N VAL A 379 1.67 -1.62 12.97
CA VAL A 379 1.26 -1.03 14.24
C VAL A 379 -0.18 -0.49 14.10
N PRO A 380 -1.17 -1.12 14.78
CA PRO A 380 -2.53 -0.60 14.85
C PRO A 380 -2.58 0.82 15.40
N LEU A 381 -3.56 1.62 14.98
CA LEU A 381 -3.75 2.98 15.50
C LEU A 381 -3.94 2.99 17.03
N SER A 382 -4.59 1.96 17.60
CA SER A 382 -4.80 1.80 19.05
C SER A 382 -3.50 1.71 19.85
N ASP A 383 -2.45 1.15 19.24
CA ASP A 383 -1.19 0.82 19.89
C ASP A 383 -0.23 2.01 19.96
N LEU A 384 -0.54 3.09 19.22
CA LEU A 384 0.20 4.34 19.31
C LEU A 384 -0.25 5.13 20.56
N PRO A 385 0.66 5.82 21.28
CA PRO A 385 0.26 6.74 22.35
C PRO A 385 -0.66 7.88 21.86
N PRO A 386 -1.59 8.44 22.69
CA PRO A 386 -2.49 9.55 22.32
C PRO A 386 -1.82 10.73 21.62
N ASN A 387 -0.64 11.11 22.08
CA ASN A 387 0.10 12.26 21.57
C ASN A 387 1.20 11.87 20.58
N HIS A 388 1.17 10.64 20.05
CA HIS A 388 2.18 10.18 19.11
C HIS A 388 2.06 10.93 17.77
N PRO A 389 3.16 11.46 17.19
CA PRO A 389 3.10 12.30 15.99
C PRO A 389 2.43 11.63 14.79
N TYR A 390 2.58 10.31 14.64
CA TYR A 390 1.99 9.56 13.52
C TYR A 390 0.49 9.28 13.65
N ARG A 391 -0.14 9.50 14.82
CA ARG A 391 -1.60 9.30 14.94
C ARG A 391 -2.39 10.22 14.01
N SER A 392 -1.96 11.48 13.87
CA SER A 392 -2.68 12.49 13.09
C SER A 392 -2.72 12.19 11.58
N GLY A 393 -1.71 11.48 11.06
CA GLY A 393 -1.59 11.13 9.64
C GLY A 393 -1.82 9.64 9.35
N TYR A 394 -2.28 8.87 10.34
CA TYR A 394 -2.43 7.42 10.22
C TYR A 394 -3.44 7.05 9.12
N LYS A 395 -3.11 6.02 8.34
CA LYS A 395 -3.98 5.48 7.30
C LYS A 395 -3.99 3.96 7.40
N ASP A 396 -5.18 3.35 7.55
CA ASP A 396 -5.30 1.88 7.58
C ASP A 396 -4.78 1.23 6.28
N SER A 397 -4.88 1.95 5.15
CA SER A 397 -4.38 1.49 3.86
C SER A 397 -2.86 1.43 3.77
N ASP A 398 -2.14 2.20 4.61
CA ASP A 398 -0.68 2.32 4.59
C ASP A 398 -0.17 2.57 6.03
N PRO A 399 -0.22 1.53 6.88
CA PRO A 399 -0.10 1.68 8.33
C PRO A 399 1.32 2.00 8.79
N VAL A 400 1.42 2.50 10.02
CA VAL A 400 2.70 2.64 10.73
C VAL A 400 3.39 1.28 10.83
N ILE A 401 4.70 1.28 10.60
CA ILE A 401 5.54 0.07 10.62
C ILE A 401 6.59 0.20 11.70
N ARG A 402 6.73 -0.83 12.54
CA ARG A 402 7.86 -1.00 13.46
C ARG A 402 8.83 -2.01 12.87
N SER A 403 10.11 -1.65 12.75
CA SER A 403 11.18 -2.50 12.23
C SER A 403 12.42 -2.32 13.10
N GLY A 404 12.80 -3.36 13.85
CA GLY A 404 13.81 -3.25 14.89
C GLY A 404 13.44 -2.14 15.90
N GLY A 405 14.39 -1.25 16.19
CA GLY A 405 14.17 -0.06 17.03
C GLY A 405 13.60 1.15 16.28
N CYS A 406 13.18 1.03 15.03
CA CYS A 406 12.69 2.14 14.22
C CYS A 406 11.18 2.05 13.96
N LEU A 407 10.49 3.19 14.11
CA LEU A 407 9.07 3.35 13.83
C LEU A 407 8.88 4.30 12.65
N PHE A 408 8.26 3.81 11.57
CA PHE A 408 7.98 4.56 10.34
C PHE A 408 6.50 4.95 10.26
N PRO A 409 6.16 6.15 9.75
CA PRO A 409 4.78 6.65 9.70
C PRO A 409 3.86 5.85 8.76
N SER A 410 4.43 5.07 7.85
CA SER A 410 3.72 4.26 6.85
C SER A 410 4.60 3.14 6.32
N PHE A 411 4.01 2.14 5.66
CA PHE A 411 4.75 1.06 5.01
C PHE A 411 5.52 1.56 3.78
N THR A 412 4.97 2.51 3.03
CA THR A 412 5.69 3.14 1.92
C THR A 412 6.91 3.94 2.39
N ALA A 413 6.84 4.64 3.53
CA ALA A 413 7.99 5.30 4.15
C ALA A 413 9.05 4.30 4.59
N PHE A 414 8.64 3.20 5.25
CA PHE A 414 9.51 2.09 5.60
C PHE A 414 10.29 1.57 4.38
N LEU A 415 9.59 1.18 3.29
CA LEU A 415 10.23 0.65 2.08
C LEU A 415 11.30 1.59 1.49
N LYS A 416 11.02 2.90 1.42
CA LYS A 416 12.00 3.88 0.93
C LYS A 416 13.18 4.03 1.89
N GLY A 417 12.93 4.05 3.20
CA GLY A 417 13.97 4.08 4.22
C GLY A 417 14.89 2.86 4.13
N THR A 418 14.32 1.66 4.01
CA THR A 418 15.06 0.40 3.88
C THR A 418 15.96 0.38 2.64
N VAL A 419 15.50 0.90 1.50
CA VAL A 419 16.35 0.99 0.29
C VAL A 419 17.58 1.89 0.52
N LEU A 420 17.40 3.01 1.23
CA LEU A 420 18.48 3.97 1.48
C LEU A 420 19.48 3.49 2.52
N MET A 421 19.01 2.77 3.55
CA MET A 421 19.80 2.38 4.71
C MET A 421 20.32 0.94 4.64
N GLU A 422 19.45 -0.03 4.35
CA GLU A 422 19.78 -1.47 4.47
C GLU A 422 20.14 -2.12 3.12
N TRP A 423 19.50 -1.69 2.03
CA TRP A 423 19.72 -2.25 0.69
C TRP A 423 20.63 -1.39 -0.19
N CYS A 424 21.42 -0.51 0.42
CA CYS A 424 22.26 0.44 -0.29
C CYS A 424 23.52 -0.18 -0.91
N ASP A 425 23.97 -1.33 -0.39
CA ASP A 425 25.18 -2.05 -0.81
C ASP A 425 24.92 -3.09 -1.92
N GLN A 426 23.92 -2.84 -2.79
CA GLN A 426 23.64 -3.72 -3.91
C GLN A 426 24.82 -3.74 -4.89
N GLU A 427 25.13 -4.92 -5.45
CA GLU A 427 26.25 -5.06 -6.38
C GLU A 427 26.15 -4.07 -7.56
N GLY A 428 27.25 -3.34 -7.77
CA GLY A 428 27.34 -2.31 -8.80
C GLY A 428 26.68 -0.97 -8.43
N VAL A 429 26.14 -0.82 -7.23
CA VAL A 429 25.77 0.47 -6.66
C VAL A 429 26.86 0.88 -5.68
N ALA A 430 27.47 2.03 -5.93
CA ALA A 430 28.49 2.59 -5.05
C ALA A 430 27.87 3.77 -4.32
N GLN A 431 27.13 3.52 -3.24
CA GLN A 431 26.71 4.60 -2.35
C GLN A 431 27.96 5.19 -1.68
N LYS A 432 28.04 6.52 -1.61
CA LYS A 432 29.15 7.25 -1.04
C LYS A 432 28.65 8.35 -0.12
N LEU A 433 29.30 8.46 1.04
CA LEU A 433 29.23 9.66 1.86
C LEU A 433 30.02 10.76 1.16
N VAL A 434 29.33 11.83 0.78
CA VAL A 434 29.92 13.01 0.12
C VAL A 434 30.44 13.98 1.14
N ALA A 435 29.61 14.29 2.15
CA ALA A 435 29.94 15.22 3.21
C ALA A 435 29.14 14.88 4.47
N GLY A 436 29.68 15.24 5.63
CA GLY A 436 29.03 15.04 6.92
C GLY A 436 29.45 16.14 7.88
N ALA A 437 28.51 16.64 8.67
CA ALA A 437 28.79 17.65 9.67
C ALA A 437 27.94 17.45 10.92
N SER A 438 28.59 17.64 12.08
CA SER A 438 27.89 17.75 13.36
C SER A 438 27.47 19.20 13.57
N VAL A 439 26.16 19.45 13.48
CA VAL A 439 25.57 20.78 13.63
C VAL A 439 25.19 21.03 15.09
N GLY A 440 24.89 19.96 15.82
CA GLY A 440 24.40 20.03 17.20
C GLY A 440 22.88 19.96 17.27
N ARG A 441 22.39 19.20 18.24
CA ARG A 441 20.97 18.88 18.44
C ARG A 441 20.12 20.12 18.71
N ASP A 442 20.70 21.07 19.44
CA ASP A 442 20.04 22.31 19.83
C ASP A 442 20.18 23.44 18.79
N ASP A 443 20.89 23.18 17.68
CA ASP A 443 20.96 24.16 16.60
C ASP A 443 19.57 24.35 15.98
N SER A 444 19.04 25.56 16.13
CA SER A 444 17.71 25.94 15.61
C SER A 444 17.54 25.66 14.10
N ARG A 445 18.62 25.74 13.32
CA ARG A 445 18.62 25.45 11.88
C ARG A 445 18.45 23.96 11.61
N TYR A 446 19.16 23.12 12.35
CA TYR A 446 19.01 21.66 12.30
C TYR A 446 17.58 21.25 12.67
N ARG A 447 17.08 21.73 13.81
CA ARG A 447 15.71 21.43 14.28
C ARG A 447 14.64 21.89 13.29
N SER A 448 14.85 23.05 12.65
CA SER A 448 13.94 23.55 11.60
C SER A 448 13.92 22.62 10.39
N LEU A 449 15.08 22.12 9.94
CA LEU A 449 15.16 21.16 8.83
C LEU A 449 14.55 19.79 9.21
N LEU A 450 14.77 19.33 10.43
CA LEU A 450 14.25 18.06 10.95
C LEU A 450 12.74 18.06 11.15
N THR A 451 12.12 19.21 11.44
CA THR A 451 10.68 19.28 11.77
C THR A 451 9.83 19.96 10.71
N ALA A 452 10.43 20.51 9.64
CA ALA A 452 9.68 21.14 8.56
C ALA A 452 8.63 20.17 7.97
N PRO A 453 7.36 20.57 7.82
CA PRO A 453 6.32 19.68 7.30
C PRO A 453 6.52 19.34 5.81
N THR A 454 7.14 20.25 5.06
CA THR A 454 7.48 20.05 3.65
C THR A 454 8.81 20.70 3.34
N ILE A 455 9.67 20.02 2.57
CA ILE A 455 10.97 20.53 2.16
C ILE A 455 10.95 20.77 0.66
N GLY A 456 10.83 22.03 0.25
CA GLY A 456 10.74 22.37 -1.16
C GLY A 456 11.99 21.91 -1.94
N GLY A 457 11.80 20.98 -2.86
CA GLY A 457 12.86 20.40 -3.69
C GLY A 457 13.34 19.02 -3.24
N GLY A 458 12.73 18.41 -2.22
CA GLY A 458 13.03 17.05 -1.82
C GLY A 458 11.81 16.34 -1.22
N GLU A 459 11.90 15.02 -1.17
CA GLU A 459 10.93 14.14 -0.52
C GLU A 459 11.45 13.73 0.85
N THR A 460 10.59 13.73 1.87
CA THR A 460 11.00 13.41 3.26
C THR A 460 10.50 12.04 3.69
N ILE A 461 11.35 11.30 4.39
CA ILE A 461 11.02 10.07 5.09
C ILE A 461 11.37 10.30 6.55
N ASP A 462 10.33 10.45 7.36
CA ASP A 462 10.46 10.60 8.80
C ASP A 462 10.40 9.21 9.44
N PHE A 463 11.19 9.00 10.50
CA PHE A 463 11.06 7.83 11.37
C PHE A 463 11.49 8.21 12.79
N ILE A 464 11.13 7.37 13.76
CA ILE A 464 11.50 7.54 15.17
C ILE A 464 12.32 6.33 15.58
N ASN A 465 13.54 6.56 16.07
CA ASN A 465 14.25 5.56 16.86
C ASN A 465 13.56 5.47 18.24
N GLU A 466 12.98 4.31 18.55
CA GLU A 466 12.31 3.99 19.81
C GLU A 466 13.30 3.76 20.98
N HIS A 467 14.59 3.57 20.67
CA HIS A 467 15.67 3.45 21.66
C HIS A 467 16.72 4.56 21.51
N PRO A 468 16.32 5.84 21.60
CA PRO A 468 17.27 6.92 21.43
C PRO A 468 18.18 7.05 22.67
N PRO A 469 19.39 7.62 22.52
CA PRO A 469 20.18 8.08 23.66
C PRO A 469 19.39 9.05 24.55
N GLN A 470 19.70 9.10 25.85
CA GLN A 470 19.04 9.99 26.80
C GLN A 470 19.04 11.45 26.33
N GLY A 471 17.89 12.12 26.48
CA GLY A 471 17.69 13.51 26.07
C GLY A 471 17.36 13.73 24.59
N TYR A 472 17.15 12.65 23.81
CA TYR A 472 16.74 12.73 22.40
C TYR A 472 15.31 12.23 22.20
N ASP A 473 14.55 12.88 21.33
CA ASP A 473 13.15 12.51 21.05
C ASP A 473 13.02 11.39 19.99
N GLY A 474 14.14 10.82 19.57
CA GLY A 474 14.21 9.72 18.61
C GLY A 474 14.00 10.12 17.16
N ARG A 475 13.63 11.36 16.84
CA ARG A 475 13.24 11.72 15.47
C ARG A 475 14.42 11.70 14.52
N GLU A 476 14.31 10.96 13.44
CA GLU A 476 15.26 10.96 12.35
C GLU A 476 14.55 11.28 11.03
N ARG A 477 15.33 11.75 10.05
CA ARG A 477 14.79 12.14 8.76
C ARG A 477 15.77 11.86 7.63
N LEU A 478 15.26 11.24 6.57
CA LEU A 478 15.90 11.19 5.27
C LEU A 478 15.23 12.21 4.36
N ILE A 479 16.02 12.96 3.60
CA ILE A 479 15.52 13.93 2.62
C ILE A 479 16.10 13.56 1.27
N ILE A 480 15.30 12.92 0.42
CA ILE A 480 15.70 12.60 -0.95
C ILE A 480 15.67 13.89 -1.77
N VAL A 481 16.86 14.42 -2.08
CA VAL A 481 17.01 15.64 -2.89
C VAL A 481 17.10 15.34 -4.38
N LYS A 482 17.36 14.07 -4.74
CA LYS A 482 17.33 13.56 -6.12
C LYS A 482 17.16 12.05 -6.14
N GLY A 483 16.44 11.50 -7.12
CA GLY A 483 16.36 10.05 -7.34
C GLY A 483 14.96 9.47 -7.41
N THR A 484 13.91 10.26 -7.19
CA THR A 484 12.52 9.78 -7.20
C THR A 484 11.84 9.95 -8.56
N THR A 485 12.49 10.61 -9.52
CA THR A 485 11.92 10.82 -10.86
C THR A 485 12.50 9.86 -11.91
N THR A 486 11.79 9.69 -13.03
CA THR A 486 12.24 8.96 -14.23
C THR A 486 13.51 9.55 -14.84
N THR A 487 13.70 10.86 -14.76
CA THR A 487 14.82 11.58 -15.38
C THR A 487 16.08 11.59 -14.52
N ASP A 488 15.96 11.23 -13.25
CA ASP A 488 17.11 11.16 -12.36
C ASP A 488 17.99 9.96 -12.71
N THR A 489 19.29 10.19 -12.82
CA THR A 489 20.29 9.14 -13.07
C THR A 489 21.02 8.70 -11.80
N ILE A 490 20.84 9.43 -10.71
CA ILE A 490 21.48 9.19 -9.41
C ILE A 490 20.43 9.27 -8.30
N VAL A 491 20.77 8.73 -7.14
CA VAL A 491 20.10 9.04 -5.88
C VAL A 491 21.03 9.92 -5.06
N ALA A 492 20.50 11.00 -4.50
CA ALA A 492 21.18 11.81 -3.51
C ALA A 492 20.19 12.18 -2.39
N TYR A 493 20.63 12.03 -1.14
CA TYR A 493 19.79 12.31 0.02
C TYR A 493 20.59 12.83 1.21
N LEU A 494 19.91 13.59 2.07
CA LEU A 494 20.43 14.01 3.37
C LEU A 494 19.89 13.05 4.44
N TRP A 495 20.76 12.58 5.32
CA TRP A 495 20.37 11.84 6.53
C TRP A 495 20.62 12.71 7.75
N LEU A 496 19.56 12.96 8.52
CA LEU A 496 19.58 13.74 9.74
C LEU A 496 19.37 12.79 10.92
N SER A 497 20.39 12.68 11.76
CA SER A 497 20.34 11.85 12.97
C SER A 497 21.23 12.45 14.06
N TYR A 498 20.77 12.49 15.31
CA TYR A 498 21.51 12.94 16.50
C TYR A 498 22.21 14.32 16.44
N GLY A 499 21.73 15.24 15.61
CA GLY A 499 22.38 16.54 15.38
C GLY A 499 23.44 16.55 14.28
N ASP A 500 23.63 15.41 13.62
CA ASP A 500 24.50 15.24 12.46
C ASP A 500 23.67 15.30 11.17
N ILE A 501 24.30 15.82 10.11
CA ILE A 501 23.78 15.82 8.75
C ILE A 501 24.80 15.17 7.83
N SER A 502 24.39 14.11 7.15
CA SER A 502 25.20 13.40 6.16
C SER A 502 24.57 13.50 4.78
N LEU A 503 25.36 13.87 3.76
CA LEU A 503 24.96 13.81 2.35
C LEU A 503 25.50 12.52 1.73
N LEU A 504 24.59 11.65 1.28
CA LEU A 504 24.93 10.41 0.60
C LEU A 504 24.47 10.45 -0.85
N THR A 505 25.21 9.79 -1.74
CA THR A 505 24.91 9.74 -3.18
C THR A 505 25.31 8.42 -3.84
N THR A 506 24.66 8.08 -4.96
CA THR A 506 25.10 7.05 -5.91
C THR A 506 25.77 7.65 -7.16
N GLU A 507 26.03 8.96 -7.17
CA GLU A 507 26.75 9.64 -8.25
C GLU A 507 28.17 9.09 -8.39
N ALA A 508 28.57 8.79 -9.63
CA ALA A 508 29.94 8.40 -9.91
C ALA A 508 30.86 9.61 -9.74
N ALA A 509 31.98 9.41 -9.03
CA ALA A 509 32.95 10.47 -8.80
C ALA A 509 33.56 10.97 -10.12
N THR A 510 33.60 12.29 -10.32
CA THR A 510 34.29 12.88 -11.48
C THR A 510 35.81 12.78 -11.29
N GLU A 511 36.52 12.44 -12.36
CA GLU A 511 37.99 12.41 -12.37
C GLU A 511 38.55 13.83 -12.24
N GLY A 512 39.66 13.97 -11.51
CA GLY A 512 40.42 15.24 -11.41
C GLY A 512 40.00 16.21 -10.31
N ASN A 513 38.84 16.00 -9.66
CA ASN A 513 38.40 16.81 -8.51
C ASN A 513 38.76 16.12 -7.18
N SER A 514 39.03 16.89 -6.13
CA SER A 514 39.10 16.37 -4.76
C SER A 514 37.77 16.64 -4.02
N ASP A 515 37.54 15.88 -2.95
CA ASP A 515 36.47 16.16 -1.98
C ASP A 515 35.05 16.16 -2.57
N ILE A 516 34.21 17.14 -2.17
CA ILE A 516 32.80 17.22 -2.55
C ILE A 516 32.60 17.59 -4.04
N GLU A 517 33.60 18.21 -4.67
CA GLU A 517 33.53 18.63 -6.08
C GLU A 517 33.48 17.44 -7.05
N ARG A 518 33.75 16.23 -6.54
CA ARG A 518 33.61 14.96 -7.28
C ARG A 518 32.15 14.57 -7.54
N TYR A 519 31.20 15.18 -6.83
CA TYR A 519 29.77 14.84 -6.89
C TYR A 519 28.90 16.09 -7.16
N PRO A 520 29.11 16.78 -8.29
CA PRO A 520 28.50 18.07 -8.54
C PRO A 520 26.97 18.01 -8.60
N ILE A 521 26.36 16.90 -9.04
CA ILE A 521 24.89 16.80 -9.12
C ILE A 521 24.30 16.70 -7.71
N ALA A 522 24.85 15.83 -6.86
CA ALA A 522 24.41 15.64 -5.48
C ALA A 522 24.60 16.91 -4.65
N VAL A 523 25.79 17.53 -4.72
CA VAL A 523 26.10 18.78 -4.01
C VAL A 523 25.17 19.90 -4.43
N ASN A 524 24.90 20.08 -5.74
CA ASN A 524 23.98 21.10 -6.21
C ASN A 524 22.53 20.86 -5.77
N ALA A 525 22.08 19.61 -5.71
CA ALA A 525 20.74 19.27 -5.22
C ALA A 525 20.62 19.56 -3.72
N ALA A 526 21.59 19.10 -2.92
CA ALA A 526 21.63 19.32 -1.47
C ALA A 526 21.74 20.81 -1.11
N ARG A 527 22.57 21.57 -1.83
CA ARG A 527 22.76 23.02 -1.65
C ARG A 527 21.44 23.78 -1.67
N ARG A 528 20.53 23.46 -2.59
CA ARG A 528 19.21 24.13 -2.70
C ARG A 528 18.35 23.97 -1.44
N VAL A 529 18.47 22.83 -0.75
CA VAL A 529 17.79 22.58 0.51
C VAL A 529 18.54 23.27 1.65
N LEU A 530 19.84 23.02 1.79
CA LEU A 530 20.66 23.50 2.90
C LEU A 530 20.75 25.03 2.99
N VAL A 531 20.77 25.75 1.86
CA VAL A 531 20.76 27.23 1.83
C VAL A 531 19.54 27.81 2.54
N LYS A 532 18.36 27.19 2.37
CA LYS A 532 17.11 27.69 2.99
C LYS A 532 17.14 27.67 4.51
N TYR A 533 17.97 26.80 5.08
CA TYR A 533 18.13 26.65 6.53
C TYR A 533 19.48 27.22 7.01
N GLY A 534 20.28 27.84 6.14
CA GLY A 534 21.58 28.38 6.51
C GLY A 534 22.61 27.32 6.93
N LEU A 535 22.49 26.08 6.41
CA LEU A 535 23.34 24.94 6.74
C LEU A 535 24.37 24.61 5.65
N GLU A 536 24.30 25.27 4.49
CA GLU A 536 25.17 24.99 3.33
C GLU A 536 26.65 24.98 3.70
N ARG A 537 27.16 26.05 4.30
CA ARG A 537 28.59 26.18 4.66
C ARG A 537 29.02 25.25 5.78
N THR A 538 28.09 24.73 6.58
CA THR A 538 28.43 23.81 7.67
C THR A 538 28.55 22.39 7.13
N VAL A 539 27.66 22.00 6.22
CA VAL A 539 27.60 20.63 5.69
C VAL A 539 28.47 20.43 4.45
N LEU A 540 28.67 21.47 3.63
CA LEU A 540 29.39 21.40 2.34
C LEU A 540 30.70 22.22 2.35
N ALA A 541 31.32 22.40 3.51
CA ALA A 541 32.68 22.94 3.62
C ALA A 541 33.68 21.79 3.58
#